data_AF-A0A5C9C6B2-F1
#
_entry.id   AF-A0A5C9C6B2-F1
#
_cell.length_a   1.000
_cell.length_b   1.000
_cell.length_c   1.000
_cell.angle_alpha   90.00
_cell.angle_beta   90.00
_cell.angle_gamma   90.00
#
_symmetry.space_group_name_H-M   'P 1'
#
loop_
_entity.id
_entity.type
_entity.pdbx_description
1 polymer ?
#
loop_
_entity_poly.entity_id
_entity_poly.type
_entity_poly.pdbx_seq_one_letter_code
_entity_poly.pdbx_strand_id
1 'polypeptide(L)'
;MAAQPATISDADKAELARLQQRRAELEKQIAALPAPTKVYAVLTEPPPPVKLLKRGNPEQPADEVSPVSLACVTGLKPELGTLQSSDGDRRKAFAEWVTSPANPLTRRVLVNRLWHYHFGAGLVETPSDFGLGGGLPSHPELLDWLADELLAQRWSLKAIHRLICTSAAYRQESNSGSVPRPSGSGSADPRAGPLPDGRGTDRARSIDASNRLLWRMNPRRLDAESLRDSVLSVSGKLNAKMFGPGYRDFEYQEEYAPVYRYITPDSPDLWRRSVYRFAVRTTTHQFLTTLDCPSPANLVPARNTTTTSLQSLTLLNNDFMLRQSSYFADRVKSDAGTDPATQVTRAFQLAFGRKPSPIEATAAEALLESRGLPQLCRMLLNSNEFVYVD
;
A
#
# COMPACT_ATOMS: atom_id res chain seq x y z
N MET A 1 -54.37 37.75 45.97
CA MET A 1 -53.44 38.89 45.84
C MET A 1 -52.44 38.57 44.75
N ALA A 2 -52.59 39.19 43.57
CA ALA A 2 -51.65 39.02 42.47
C ALA A 2 -50.38 39.83 42.76
N ALA A 3 -49.22 39.18 42.72
CA ALA A 3 -47.92 39.84 42.91
C ALA A 3 -47.66 40.78 41.72
N GLN A 4 -47.40 42.06 42.01
CA GLN A 4 -46.96 43.03 41.01
C GLN A 4 -45.61 42.61 40.43
N PRO A 5 -45.39 42.73 39.11
CA PRO A 5 -44.09 42.43 38.50
C PRO A 5 -43.03 43.39 39.04
N ALA A 6 -41.90 42.84 39.51
CA ALA A 6 -40.79 43.62 40.03
C ALA A 6 -40.30 44.62 38.99
N THR A 7 -40.49 45.90 39.26
CA THR A 7 -39.98 47.00 38.45
C THR A 7 -38.46 47.01 38.56
N ILE A 8 -37.79 46.67 37.46
CA ILE A 8 -36.32 46.72 37.30
C ILE A 8 -35.83 48.10 37.75
N SER A 9 -34.89 48.14 38.69
CA SER A 9 -34.34 49.39 39.21
C SER A 9 -33.57 50.15 38.12
N ASP A 10 -33.43 51.47 38.23
CA ASP A 10 -32.67 52.24 37.22
C ASP A 10 -31.18 51.84 37.17
N ALA A 11 -30.64 51.30 38.26
CA ALA A 11 -29.32 50.69 38.31
C ALA A 11 -29.24 49.42 37.44
N ASP A 12 -30.27 48.56 37.50
CA ASP A 12 -30.32 47.33 36.69
C ASP A 12 -30.51 47.64 35.19
N LYS A 13 -31.25 48.71 34.85
CA LYS A 13 -31.37 49.18 33.45
C LYS A 13 -30.04 49.71 32.92
N ALA A 14 -29.29 50.46 33.73
CA ALA A 14 -27.97 50.94 33.35
C ALA A 14 -26.97 49.78 33.16
N GLU A 15 -27.02 48.78 34.04
CA GLU A 15 -26.20 47.58 33.93
C GLU A 15 -26.55 46.73 32.71
N LEU A 16 -27.85 46.57 32.41
CA LEU A 16 -28.30 45.89 31.20
C LEU A 16 -27.81 46.58 29.92
N ALA A 17 -27.90 47.92 29.87
CA ALA A 17 -27.40 48.71 28.74
C ALA A 17 -25.87 48.54 28.56
N ARG A 18 -25.12 48.52 29.67
CA ARG A 18 -23.67 48.26 29.66
C ARG A 18 -23.35 46.86 29.13
N LEU A 19 -24.06 45.84 29.59
CA LEU A 19 -23.87 44.45 29.15
C LEU A 19 -24.25 44.27 27.68
N GLN A 20 -25.30 44.94 27.20
CA GLN A 20 -25.68 44.93 25.78
C GLN A 20 -24.62 45.59 24.89
N GLN A 21 -24.08 46.75 25.30
CA GLN A 21 -22.96 47.37 24.59
C GLN A 21 -21.72 46.48 24.59
N ARG A 22 -21.37 45.88 25.73
CA ARG A 22 -20.23 44.97 25.83
C ARG A 22 -20.42 43.74 24.94
N ARG A 23 -21.63 43.19 24.88
CA ARG A 23 -21.98 42.08 24.00
C ARG A 23 -21.83 42.48 22.53
N ALA A 24 -22.36 43.62 22.12
CA ALA A 24 -22.26 44.11 20.74
C ALA A 24 -20.79 44.32 20.32
N GLU A 25 -19.96 44.87 21.22
CA GLU A 25 -18.53 45.03 20.98
C GLU A 25 -17.80 43.68 20.86
N LEU A 26 -18.12 42.70 21.74
CA LEU A 26 -17.55 41.36 21.66
C LEU A 26 -18.01 40.61 20.39
N GLU A 27 -19.27 40.74 19.98
CA GLU A 27 -19.78 40.16 18.73
C GLU A 27 -19.05 40.75 17.51
N LYS A 28 -18.77 42.06 17.52
CA LYS A 28 -17.97 42.71 16.48
C LYS A 28 -16.52 42.21 16.46
N GLN A 29 -15.90 42.03 17.62
CA GLN A 29 -14.54 41.48 17.74
C GLN A 29 -14.48 40.02 17.25
N ILE A 30 -15.47 39.19 17.57
CA ILE A 30 -15.56 37.82 17.09
C ILE A 30 -15.75 37.78 15.57
N ALA A 31 -16.61 38.65 15.01
CA ALA A 31 -16.83 38.73 13.56
C ALA A 31 -15.61 39.21 12.78
N ALA A 32 -14.71 39.97 13.41
CA ALA A 32 -13.45 40.42 12.81
C ALA A 32 -12.35 39.33 12.81
N LEU A 33 -12.52 38.25 13.57
CA LEU A 33 -11.57 37.13 13.54
C LEU A 33 -11.74 36.33 12.24
N PRO A 34 -10.64 35.85 11.64
CA PRO A 34 -10.73 34.93 10.51
C PRO A 34 -11.50 33.67 10.92
N ALA A 35 -12.30 33.13 10.00
CA ALA A 35 -13.07 31.91 10.26
C ALA A 35 -12.11 30.82 10.80
N PRO A 36 -12.39 30.24 11.98
CA PRO A 36 -11.51 29.25 12.56
C PRO A 36 -11.38 28.08 11.60
N THR A 37 -10.14 27.64 11.36
CA THR A 37 -9.89 26.43 10.59
C THR A 37 -10.57 25.27 11.31
N LYS A 38 -11.64 24.74 10.73
CA LYS A 38 -12.28 23.53 11.25
C LYS A 38 -11.28 22.40 11.13
N VAL A 39 -10.79 21.93 12.26
CA VAL A 39 -9.98 20.72 12.35
C VAL A 39 -10.85 19.60 12.90
N TYR A 40 -10.80 18.44 12.26
CA TYR A 40 -11.38 17.25 12.85
C TYR A 40 -10.47 16.79 13.99
N ALA A 41 -10.91 17.02 15.22
CA ALA A 41 -10.26 16.52 16.42
C ALA A 41 -11.11 15.42 17.04
N VAL A 42 -10.45 14.46 17.68
CA VAL A 42 -11.14 13.41 18.45
C VAL A 42 -11.46 13.98 19.83
N LEU A 43 -12.74 14.12 20.15
CA LEU A 43 -13.18 14.35 21.51
C LEU A 43 -13.21 13.00 22.23
N THR A 44 -12.38 12.84 23.25
CA THR A 44 -12.37 11.63 24.08
C THR A 44 -13.45 11.74 25.14
N GLU A 45 -14.51 10.96 25.00
CA GLU A 45 -15.51 10.76 26.03
C GLU A 45 -15.18 9.50 26.85
N PRO A 46 -15.54 9.45 28.15
CA PRO A 46 -15.44 8.22 28.92
C PRO A 46 -16.20 7.10 28.19
N PRO A 47 -15.55 5.96 27.90
CA PRO A 47 -16.23 4.89 27.18
C PRO A 47 -17.42 4.39 28.02
N PRO A 48 -18.57 4.10 27.39
CA PRO A 48 -19.72 3.59 28.11
C PRO A 48 -19.39 2.23 28.75
N PRO A 49 -20.01 1.89 29.90
CA PRO A 49 -19.90 0.58 30.51
C PRO A 49 -20.16 -0.54 29.51
N VAL A 50 -19.21 -1.47 29.37
CA VAL A 50 -19.37 -2.65 28.53
C VAL A 50 -19.96 -3.76 29.38
N LYS A 51 -21.09 -4.34 28.96
CA LYS A 51 -21.79 -5.39 29.69
C LYS A 51 -21.78 -6.71 28.93
N LEU A 52 -21.74 -7.81 29.66
CA LEU A 52 -21.93 -9.14 29.08
C LEU A 52 -23.35 -9.28 28.56
N LEU A 53 -23.51 -9.69 27.30
CA LEU A 53 -24.83 -9.90 26.71
C LEU A 53 -25.24 -11.36 26.85
N LYS A 54 -26.38 -11.64 27.51
CA LYS A 54 -26.87 -13.02 27.68
C LYS A 54 -27.19 -13.61 26.31
N ARG A 55 -26.47 -14.67 25.94
CA ARG A 55 -26.57 -15.32 24.61
C ARG A 55 -26.37 -14.34 23.44
N GLY A 56 -25.66 -13.24 23.66
CA GLY A 56 -25.41 -12.21 22.64
C GLY A 56 -26.60 -11.28 22.36
N ASN A 57 -27.68 -11.32 23.15
CA ASN A 57 -28.83 -10.42 22.95
C ASN A 57 -28.54 -9.00 23.52
N PRO A 58 -28.51 -7.94 22.69
CA PRO A 58 -28.27 -6.56 23.14
C PRO A 58 -29.30 -6.05 24.14
N GLU A 59 -30.53 -6.57 24.11
CA GLU A 59 -31.62 -6.19 25.01
C GLU A 59 -31.54 -6.89 26.38
N GLN A 60 -30.59 -7.82 26.57
CA GLN A 60 -30.40 -8.56 27.82
C GLN A 60 -28.98 -8.38 28.38
N PRO A 61 -28.60 -7.14 28.76
CA PRO A 61 -27.32 -6.91 29.41
C PRO A 61 -27.29 -7.55 30.80
N ALA A 62 -26.21 -8.24 31.10
CA ALA A 62 -25.86 -8.77 32.42
C ALA A 62 -24.83 -7.84 33.10
N ASP A 63 -23.87 -8.44 33.80
CA ASP A 63 -22.86 -7.71 34.56
C ASP A 63 -21.89 -6.94 33.67
N GLU A 64 -21.37 -5.84 34.21
CA GLU A 64 -20.31 -5.07 33.57
C GLU A 64 -19.00 -5.86 33.56
N VAL A 65 -18.30 -5.83 32.43
CA VAL A 65 -17.05 -6.57 32.24
C VAL A 65 -15.86 -5.62 32.28
N SER A 66 -14.85 -6.00 33.07
CA SER A 66 -13.56 -5.31 33.08
C SER A 66 -12.82 -5.54 31.75
N PRO A 67 -11.95 -4.60 31.35
CA PRO A 67 -11.16 -4.74 30.13
C PRO A 67 -10.19 -5.92 30.25
N VAL A 68 -10.29 -6.87 29.33
CA VAL A 68 -9.47 -8.09 29.28
C VAL A 68 -9.01 -8.37 27.85
N SER A 69 -7.85 -9.03 27.72
CA SER A 69 -7.30 -9.53 26.46
C SER A 69 -7.57 -11.03 26.30
N LEU A 70 -6.93 -11.66 25.32
CA LEU A 70 -7.08 -13.08 25.02
C LEU A 70 -6.38 -13.94 26.09
N ALA A 71 -7.18 -14.58 26.95
CA ALA A 71 -6.67 -15.49 27.99
C ALA A 71 -5.97 -16.76 27.44
N CYS A 72 -6.14 -17.07 26.15
CA CYS A 72 -5.49 -18.20 25.50
C CYS A 72 -4.01 -17.98 25.15
N VAL A 73 -3.50 -16.75 25.29
CA VAL A 73 -2.08 -16.46 25.03
C VAL A 73 -1.27 -16.78 26.29
N THR A 74 -0.63 -17.94 26.29
CA THR A 74 0.20 -18.43 27.40
C THR A 74 1.34 -17.45 27.71
N GLY A 75 1.59 -17.20 28.99
CA GLY A 75 2.70 -16.34 29.45
C GLY A 75 2.35 -14.86 29.60
N LEU A 76 1.12 -14.45 29.29
CA LEU A 76 0.62 -13.08 29.50
C LEU A 76 -0.60 -13.09 30.42
N LYS A 77 -0.68 -12.06 31.27
CA LYS A 77 -1.89 -11.79 32.05
C LYS A 77 -2.95 -11.15 31.15
N PRO A 78 -4.19 -11.66 31.14
CA PRO A 78 -5.23 -11.10 30.29
C PRO A 78 -5.83 -9.79 30.83
N GLU A 79 -5.63 -9.47 32.11
CA GLU A 79 -6.26 -8.28 32.70
C GLU A 79 -5.62 -6.98 32.17
N LEU A 80 -6.42 -6.10 31.58
CA LEU A 80 -5.97 -4.82 31.00
C LEU A 80 -6.39 -3.61 31.86
N GLY A 81 -6.74 -3.86 33.12
CA GLY A 81 -7.22 -2.86 34.07
C GLY A 81 -8.50 -3.30 34.76
N THR A 82 -9.13 -2.35 35.45
CA THR A 82 -10.38 -2.55 36.21
C THR A 82 -11.48 -1.64 35.69
N LEU A 83 -12.70 -1.79 36.21
CA LEU A 83 -13.81 -0.87 35.92
C LEU A 83 -13.48 0.60 36.28
N GLN A 84 -12.58 0.82 37.24
CA GLN A 84 -12.18 2.15 37.69
C GLN A 84 -10.99 2.72 36.91
N SER A 85 -10.33 1.91 36.08
CA SER A 85 -9.20 2.38 35.28
C SER A 85 -9.65 3.38 34.22
N SER A 86 -8.88 4.45 34.03
CA SER A 86 -9.13 5.44 32.99
C SER A 86 -8.96 4.84 31.59
N ASP A 87 -9.55 5.46 30.55
CA ASP A 87 -9.36 5.01 29.17
C ASP A 87 -7.87 4.98 28.76
N GLY A 88 -7.10 5.98 29.21
CA GLY A 88 -5.66 6.05 28.99
C GLY A 88 -4.91 4.86 29.60
N ASP A 89 -5.23 4.49 30.84
CA ASP A 89 -4.61 3.34 31.51
C ASP A 89 -4.96 2.02 30.81
N ARG A 90 -6.21 1.87 30.37
CA ARG A 90 -6.67 0.69 29.62
C ARG A 90 -5.92 0.54 28.29
N ARG A 91 -5.77 1.63 27.53
CA ARG A 91 -5.01 1.64 26.27
C ARG A 91 -3.53 1.36 26.50
N LYS A 92 -2.94 1.91 27.56
CA LYS A 92 -1.55 1.66 27.94
C LYS A 92 -1.35 0.18 28.29
N ALA A 93 -2.20 -0.40 29.13
CA ALA A 93 -2.13 -1.81 29.49
C ALA A 93 -2.26 -2.72 28.25
N PHE A 94 -3.17 -2.38 27.32
CA PHE A 94 -3.27 -3.10 26.05
C PHE A 94 -2.00 -2.96 25.19
N ALA A 95 -1.43 -1.76 25.09
CA ALA A 95 -0.18 -1.54 24.35
C ALA A 95 0.99 -2.34 24.94
N GLU A 96 1.12 -2.38 26.27
CA GLU A 96 2.10 -3.20 26.99
C GLU A 96 1.87 -4.70 26.74
N TRP A 97 0.62 -5.15 26.72
CA TRP A 97 0.29 -6.54 26.39
C TRP A 97 0.65 -6.93 24.94
N VAL A 98 0.34 -6.05 23.97
CA VAL A 98 0.64 -6.28 22.53
C VAL A 98 2.13 -6.29 22.26
N THR A 99 2.89 -5.41 22.92
CA THR A 99 4.34 -5.24 22.70
C THR A 99 5.21 -6.02 23.69
N SER A 100 4.60 -6.77 24.60
CA SER A 100 5.32 -7.58 25.58
C SER A 100 6.28 -8.56 24.90
N PRO A 101 7.51 -8.72 25.39
CA PRO A 101 8.43 -9.77 24.94
C PRO A 101 7.82 -11.18 25.01
N ALA A 102 6.94 -11.42 25.98
CA ALA A 102 6.24 -12.69 26.15
C ALA A 102 5.09 -12.89 25.14
N ASN A 103 4.77 -11.90 24.30
CA ASN A 103 3.80 -12.02 23.21
C ASN A 103 4.49 -12.40 21.89
N PRO A 104 4.42 -13.67 21.44
CA PRO A 104 5.02 -14.08 20.17
C PRO A 104 4.18 -13.66 18.96
N LEU A 105 2.87 -13.48 19.12
CA LEU A 105 1.92 -13.30 18.01
C LEU A 105 2.22 -12.01 17.24
N THR A 106 2.39 -10.90 17.95
CA THR A 106 2.68 -9.59 17.33
C THR A 106 3.93 -9.65 16.46
N ARG A 107 4.99 -10.30 16.95
CA ARG A 107 6.28 -10.40 16.26
C ARG A 107 6.16 -11.31 15.04
N ARG A 108 5.55 -12.50 15.18
CA ARG A 108 5.30 -13.43 14.08
C ARG A 108 4.48 -12.80 12.95
N VAL A 109 3.39 -12.10 13.27
CA VAL A 109 2.55 -11.42 12.27
C VAL A 109 3.35 -10.32 11.57
N LEU A 110 4.13 -9.54 12.31
CA LEU A 110 4.91 -8.44 11.73
C LEU A 110 5.97 -8.94 10.77
N VAL A 111 6.81 -9.90 11.18
CA VAL A 111 7.88 -10.43 10.32
C VAL A 111 7.32 -11.17 9.11
N ASN A 112 6.19 -11.86 9.25
CA ASN A 112 5.50 -12.48 8.11
C ASN A 112 5.02 -11.44 7.08
N ARG A 113 4.54 -10.27 7.53
CA ARG A 113 4.18 -9.17 6.63
C ARG A 113 5.41 -8.59 5.93
N LEU A 114 6.52 -8.38 6.67
CA LEU A 114 7.77 -7.92 6.06
C LEU A 114 8.27 -8.90 5.00
N TRP A 115 8.20 -10.20 5.30
CA TRP A 115 8.52 -11.28 4.37
C TRP A 115 7.62 -11.26 3.13
N HIS A 116 6.30 -11.15 3.33
CA HIS A 116 5.31 -11.09 2.26
C HIS A 116 5.60 -9.98 1.25
N TYR A 117 5.92 -8.76 1.69
CA TYR A 117 6.22 -7.66 0.77
C TYR A 117 7.52 -7.84 -0.04
N HIS A 118 8.46 -8.63 0.48
CA HIS A 118 9.72 -8.91 -0.18
C HIS A 118 9.65 -10.10 -1.15
N PHE A 119 8.91 -11.15 -0.80
CA PHE A 119 8.83 -12.39 -1.59
C PHE A 119 7.51 -12.57 -2.34
N GLY A 120 6.55 -11.66 -2.19
CA GLY A 120 5.20 -11.72 -2.76
C GLY A 120 4.22 -12.61 -1.97
N ALA A 121 4.74 -13.55 -1.19
CA ALA A 121 3.97 -14.43 -0.31
C ALA A 121 4.61 -14.48 1.08
N GLY A 122 3.79 -14.51 2.13
CA GLY A 122 4.27 -14.69 3.50
C GLY A 122 4.74 -16.12 3.75
N LEU A 123 5.51 -16.34 4.80
CA LEU A 123 5.79 -17.69 5.33
C LEU A 123 4.48 -18.37 5.73
N VAL A 124 3.56 -17.60 6.32
CA VAL A 124 2.14 -17.91 6.43
C VAL A 124 1.41 -17.14 5.33
N GLU A 125 0.74 -17.86 4.42
CA GLU A 125 0.09 -17.27 3.25
C GLU A 125 -1.04 -16.29 3.61
N THR A 126 -1.67 -16.46 4.78
CA THR A 126 -2.75 -15.63 5.31
C THR A 126 -2.20 -14.54 6.26
N PRO A 127 -1.91 -13.30 5.80
CA PRO A 127 -1.15 -12.34 6.61
C PRO A 127 -1.91 -11.76 7.81
N SER A 128 -3.22 -12.01 7.89
CA SER A 128 -4.10 -11.58 8.98
C SER A 128 -4.75 -12.73 9.76
N ASP A 129 -4.50 -13.98 9.39
CA ASP A 129 -5.02 -15.14 10.12
C ASP A 129 -3.90 -16.16 10.37
N PHE A 130 -3.50 -16.25 11.63
CA PHE A 130 -2.51 -17.20 12.16
C PHE A 130 -3.18 -18.26 13.04
N GLY A 131 -4.51 -18.26 13.10
CA GLY A 131 -5.31 -19.22 13.85
C GLY A 131 -5.63 -20.47 13.04
N LEU A 132 -6.65 -21.21 13.48
CA LEU A 132 -7.10 -22.45 12.83
C LEU A 132 -7.65 -22.24 11.41
N GLY A 133 -8.10 -21.03 11.07
CA GLY A 133 -8.54 -20.66 9.72
C GLY A 133 -7.40 -20.25 8.79
N GLY A 134 -6.19 -20.03 9.34
CA GLY A 134 -5.00 -19.63 8.60
C GLY A 134 -4.20 -20.81 8.03
N GLY A 135 -3.30 -20.51 7.11
CA GLY A 135 -2.36 -21.48 6.57
C GLY A 135 -1.25 -21.82 7.56
N LEU A 136 -0.71 -23.04 7.50
CA LEU A 136 0.50 -23.40 8.23
C LEU A 136 1.72 -22.69 7.64
N PRO A 137 2.70 -22.26 8.46
CA PRO A 137 3.92 -21.66 7.97
C PRO A 137 4.71 -22.64 7.10
N SER A 138 5.22 -22.17 5.95
CA SER A 138 6.13 -22.96 5.11
C SER A 138 7.44 -23.31 5.84
N HIS A 139 7.97 -22.36 6.60
CA HIS A 139 9.19 -22.50 7.38
C HIS A 139 8.96 -22.01 8.83
N PRO A 140 8.40 -22.86 9.71
CA PRO A 140 8.05 -22.46 11.09
C PRO A 140 9.27 -21.98 11.89
N GLU A 141 10.40 -22.69 11.79
CA GLU A 141 11.63 -22.32 12.51
C GLU A 141 12.18 -20.96 12.06
N LEU A 142 12.13 -20.67 10.76
CA LEU A 142 12.54 -19.38 10.21
C LEU A 142 11.62 -18.25 10.68
N LEU A 143 10.31 -18.49 10.71
CA LEU A 143 9.34 -17.52 11.21
C LEU A 143 9.61 -17.17 12.68
N ASP A 144 9.86 -18.18 13.50
CA ASP A 144 10.16 -18.01 14.92
C ASP A 144 11.49 -17.30 15.14
N TRP A 145 12.52 -17.71 14.40
CA TRP A 145 13.82 -17.06 14.44
C TRP A 145 13.75 -15.59 14.04
N LEU A 146 13.04 -15.24 12.96
CA LEU A 146 12.85 -13.84 12.56
C LEU A 146 12.06 -13.05 13.61
N ALA A 147 11.06 -13.65 14.25
CA ALA A 147 10.26 -13.01 15.29
C ALA A 147 11.11 -12.72 16.55
N ASP A 148 12.06 -13.58 16.89
CA ASP A 148 13.02 -13.35 17.97
C ASP A 148 14.11 -12.35 17.58
N GLU A 149 14.60 -12.39 16.34
CA GLU A 149 15.55 -11.41 15.81
C GLU A 149 14.94 -9.99 15.83
N LEU A 150 13.65 -9.84 15.51
CA LEU A 150 12.96 -8.55 15.61
C LEU A 150 13.02 -7.99 17.04
N LEU A 151 12.85 -8.85 18.05
CA LEU A 151 12.96 -8.45 19.45
C LEU A 151 14.40 -8.10 19.82
N ALA A 152 15.37 -8.92 19.42
CA ALA A 152 16.80 -8.67 19.64
C ALA A 152 17.26 -7.33 19.02
N GLN A 153 16.72 -7.00 17.85
CA GLN A 153 16.96 -5.72 17.14
C GLN A 153 16.10 -4.56 17.68
N ARG A 154 15.49 -4.70 18.87
CA ARG A 154 14.66 -3.68 19.52
C ARG A 154 13.55 -3.14 18.60
N TRP A 155 12.86 -4.05 17.91
CA TRP A 155 11.75 -3.74 16.99
C TRP A 155 12.15 -2.93 15.75
N SER A 156 13.44 -2.91 15.39
CA SER A 156 13.93 -2.21 14.20
C SER A 156 13.52 -2.91 12.90
N LEU A 157 12.45 -2.42 12.26
CA LEU A 157 12.00 -2.94 10.96
C LEU A 157 13.09 -2.81 9.89
N LYS A 158 13.88 -1.73 9.93
CA LYS A 158 14.99 -1.50 8.99
C LYS A 158 16.08 -2.58 9.11
N ALA A 159 16.35 -3.04 10.33
CA ALA A 159 17.31 -4.12 10.55
C ALA A 159 16.82 -5.43 9.92
N ILE A 160 15.53 -5.76 10.11
CA ILE A 160 14.92 -6.96 9.52
C ILE A 160 14.83 -6.87 7.99
N HIS A 161 14.46 -5.71 7.43
CA HIS A 161 14.50 -5.51 5.98
C HIS A 161 15.91 -5.73 5.42
N ARG A 162 16.94 -5.16 6.06
CA ARG A 162 18.33 -5.36 5.64
C ARG A 162 18.68 -6.85 5.68
N LEU A 163 18.40 -7.52 6.79
CA LEU A 163 18.67 -8.94 6.98
C LEU A 163 18.04 -9.79 5.86
N ILE A 164 16.76 -9.55 5.55
CA ILE A 164 16.06 -10.22 4.44
C ILE A 164 16.74 -9.91 3.11
N CYS A 165 16.95 -8.64 2.77
CA CYS A 165 17.55 -8.25 1.49
C CYS A 165 19.01 -8.72 1.32
N THR A 166 19.72 -8.98 2.42
CA THR A 166 21.07 -9.55 2.42
C THR A 166 21.11 -11.06 2.67
N SER A 167 19.96 -11.74 2.68
CA SER A 167 19.91 -13.20 2.79
C SER A 167 20.29 -13.87 1.47
N ALA A 168 20.73 -15.12 1.54
CA ALA A 168 20.95 -15.92 0.33
C ALA A 168 19.64 -16.12 -0.45
N ALA A 169 18.52 -16.32 0.26
CA ALA A 169 17.20 -16.51 -0.33
C ALA A 169 16.74 -15.31 -1.17
N TYR A 170 16.90 -14.08 -0.66
CA TYR A 170 16.51 -12.88 -1.40
C TYR A 170 17.42 -12.58 -2.60
N ARG A 171 18.69 -12.98 -2.53
CA ARG A 171 19.67 -12.77 -3.62
C ARG A 171 19.68 -13.90 -4.66
N GLN A 172 18.75 -14.86 -4.58
CA GLN A 172 18.61 -15.86 -5.63
C GLN A 172 18.17 -15.20 -6.94
N GLU A 173 18.48 -15.83 -8.07
CA GLU A 173 18.06 -15.36 -9.39
C GLU A 173 16.94 -16.23 -9.94
N SER A 174 16.00 -15.60 -10.64
CA SER A 174 14.94 -16.28 -11.38
C SER A 174 15.43 -16.69 -12.77
N ASN A 175 16.46 -17.52 -12.88
CA ASN A 175 16.91 -17.94 -14.21
C ASN A 175 15.99 -19.03 -14.77
N SER A 176 14.98 -18.63 -15.54
CA SER A 176 14.31 -19.55 -16.45
C SER A 176 15.25 -19.77 -17.63
N GLY A 177 16.25 -20.64 -17.46
CA GLY A 177 17.10 -21.06 -18.57
C GLY A 177 16.20 -21.40 -19.75
N SER A 178 16.41 -20.73 -20.88
CA SER A 178 15.66 -20.95 -22.12
C SER A 178 15.69 -22.45 -22.41
N VAL A 179 14.59 -23.16 -22.14
CA VAL A 179 14.48 -24.60 -22.39
C VAL A 179 14.70 -24.78 -23.89
N PRO A 180 15.81 -25.40 -24.36
CA PRO A 180 15.86 -25.87 -25.72
C PRO A 180 14.78 -26.94 -25.83
N ARG A 181 13.88 -26.83 -26.82
CA ARG A 181 12.91 -27.89 -27.12
C ARG A 181 13.64 -29.23 -27.14
N PRO A 182 13.13 -30.27 -26.46
CA PRO A 182 13.85 -31.53 -26.34
C PRO A 182 14.00 -32.17 -27.73
N SER A 183 15.24 -32.22 -28.22
CA SER A 183 15.66 -33.14 -29.27
C SER A 183 16.46 -34.27 -28.62
N GLY A 184 15.88 -35.47 -28.60
CA GLY A 184 16.63 -36.71 -28.40
C GLY A 184 16.52 -37.37 -27.02
N SER A 185 16.21 -38.66 -27.07
CA SER A 185 16.16 -39.63 -25.98
C SER A 185 17.53 -39.88 -25.34
N GLY A 186 17.66 -39.68 -24.02
CA GLY A 186 18.82 -40.10 -23.25
C GLY A 186 18.47 -40.25 -21.77
N SER A 187 18.68 -41.45 -21.21
CA SER A 187 18.42 -41.79 -19.81
C SER A 187 19.39 -41.06 -18.87
N ALA A 188 18.86 -40.38 -17.85
CA ALA A 188 19.68 -39.69 -16.83
C ALA A 188 20.02 -40.63 -15.65
N ASP A 189 21.30 -40.63 -15.26
CA ASP A 189 21.85 -41.29 -14.08
C ASP A 189 21.42 -40.56 -12.78
N PRO A 190 20.84 -41.25 -11.78
CA PRO A 190 20.33 -40.63 -10.56
C PRO A 190 21.38 -40.20 -9.51
N ARG A 191 22.70 -40.35 -9.76
CA ARG A 191 23.76 -40.08 -8.76
C ARG A 191 24.65 -38.85 -8.99
N ALA A 192 24.39 -38.04 -10.03
CA ALA A 192 25.18 -36.82 -10.28
C ALA A 192 24.66 -35.61 -9.46
N GLY A 193 25.57 -34.89 -8.80
CA GLY A 193 25.29 -33.62 -8.12
C GLY A 193 24.82 -32.50 -9.08
N PRO A 194 24.40 -31.33 -8.57
CA PRO A 194 23.73 -30.32 -9.37
C PRO A 194 24.65 -29.76 -10.45
N LEU A 195 24.37 -30.11 -11.70
CA LEU A 195 25.04 -29.61 -12.88
C LEU A 195 24.55 -28.19 -13.22
N PRO A 196 25.36 -27.37 -13.93
CA PRO A 196 25.01 -25.99 -14.29
C PRO A 196 23.95 -25.89 -15.42
N ASP A 197 23.29 -26.99 -15.78
CA ASP A 197 22.55 -27.16 -17.03
C ASP A 197 21.03 -27.24 -16.84
N GLY A 198 20.40 -26.37 -16.03
CA GLY A 198 18.93 -26.20 -15.98
C GLY A 198 18.08 -27.42 -15.55
N ARG A 199 18.64 -28.63 -15.44
CA ARG A 199 17.91 -29.84 -15.00
C ARG A 199 17.51 -29.75 -13.52
N GLY A 200 18.28 -29.00 -12.73
CA GLY A 200 17.94 -28.69 -11.33
C GLY A 200 16.68 -27.86 -11.19
N THR A 201 16.44 -26.90 -12.10
CA THR A 201 15.24 -26.05 -12.07
C THR A 201 13.99 -26.83 -12.47
N ASP A 202 14.10 -27.77 -13.41
CA ASP A 202 12.96 -28.61 -13.81
C ASP A 202 12.54 -29.57 -12.69
N ARG A 203 13.51 -30.18 -12.01
CA ARG A 203 13.24 -31.00 -10.83
C ARG A 203 12.62 -30.17 -9.70
N ALA A 204 13.21 -29.01 -9.37
CA ALA A 204 12.67 -28.14 -8.33
C ALA A 204 11.25 -27.66 -8.65
N ARG A 205 10.99 -27.27 -9.90
CA ARG A 205 9.65 -26.88 -10.39
C ARG A 205 8.65 -28.03 -10.36
N SER A 206 9.08 -29.27 -10.59
CA SER A 206 8.20 -30.45 -10.49
C SER A 206 7.79 -30.77 -9.04
N ILE A 207 8.63 -30.41 -8.07
CA ILE A 207 8.38 -30.61 -6.64
C ILE A 207 7.59 -29.44 -6.05
N ASP A 208 7.98 -28.22 -6.39
CA ASP A 208 7.43 -26.98 -5.84
C ASP A 208 7.30 -25.92 -6.95
N ALA A 209 6.25 -26.08 -7.76
CA ALA A 209 5.93 -25.14 -8.83
C ALA A 209 5.59 -23.73 -8.29
N SER A 210 5.03 -23.66 -7.09
CA SER A 210 4.68 -22.41 -6.37
C SER A 210 5.90 -21.65 -5.84
N ASN A 211 7.08 -22.27 -5.83
CA ASN A 211 8.29 -21.74 -5.20
C ASN A 211 8.08 -21.37 -3.72
N ARG A 212 7.27 -22.16 -3.01
CA ARG A 212 7.00 -22.01 -1.57
C ARG A 212 8.22 -22.36 -0.70
N LEU A 213 9.11 -23.20 -1.23
CA LEU A 213 10.38 -23.61 -0.63
C LEU A 213 11.55 -22.69 -1.03
N LEU A 214 11.29 -21.61 -1.78
CA LEU A 214 12.25 -20.53 -2.05
C LEU A 214 13.54 -21.05 -2.72
N TRP A 215 13.38 -21.82 -3.78
CA TRP A 215 14.50 -22.36 -4.57
C TRP A 215 14.95 -21.40 -5.69
N ARG A 216 14.18 -20.34 -5.95
CA ARG A 216 14.53 -19.18 -6.78
C ARG A 216 13.87 -17.90 -6.23
N MET A 217 14.20 -16.74 -6.80
CA MET A 217 13.40 -15.53 -6.54
C MET A 217 12.05 -15.62 -7.25
N ASN A 218 11.03 -14.93 -6.74
CA ASN A 218 9.74 -14.81 -7.41
C ASN A 218 9.71 -13.51 -8.22
N PRO A 219 9.36 -13.54 -9.52
CA PRO A 219 9.05 -12.31 -10.24
C PRO A 219 7.92 -11.57 -9.54
N ARG A 220 8.11 -10.28 -9.30
CA ARG A 220 7.12 -9.45 -8.59
C ARG A 220 6.49 -8.46 -9.54
N ARG A 221 5.17 -8.53 -9.65
CA ARG A 221 4.41 -7.52 -10.39
C ARG A 221 4.43 -6.20 -9.61
N LEU A 222 4.61 -5.09 -10.31
CA LEU A 222 4.44 -3.76 -9.73
C LEU A 222 2.97 -3.53 -9.38
N ASP A 223 2.74 -3.06 -8.16
CA ASP A 223 1.44 -2.55 -7.73
C ASP A 223 1.01 -1.34 -8.58
N ALA A 224 -0.31 -1.12 -8.71
CA ALA A 224 -0.88 -0.05 -9.54
C ALA A 224 -0.24 1.33 -9.32
N GLU A 225 -0.03 1.72 -8.06
CA GLU A 225 0.56 3.01 -7.71
C GLU A 225 2.04 3.09 -8.10
N SER A 226 2.78 1.99 -7.90
CA SER A 226 4.19 1.88 -8.27
C SER A 226 4.38 1.85 -9.79
N LEU A 227 3.48 1.19 -10.51
CA LEU A 227 3.46 1.19 -11.97
C LEU A 227 3.19 2.60 -12.51
N ARG A 228 2.18 3.30 -11.98
CA ARG A 228 1.92 4.71 -12.34
C ARG A 228 3.14 5.59 -12.09
N ASP A 229 3.77 5.47 -10.92
CA ASP A 229 4.95 6.26 -10.57
C ASP A 229 6.15 5.89 -11.47
N SER A 230 6.28 4.63 -11.89
CA SER A 230 7.30 4.17 -12.84
C SER A 230 7.09 4.78 -14.22
N VAL A 231 5.85 4.84 -14.71
CA VAL A 231 5.52 5.52 -15.98
C VAL A 231 5.93 7.00 -15.93
N LEU A 232 5.59 7.70 -14.84
CA LEU A 232 5.99 9.10 -14.65
C LEU A 232 7.51 9.28 -14.56
N SER A 233 8.20 8.33 -13.92
CA SER A 233 9.66 8.34 -13.80
C SER A 233 10.33 8.17 -15.16
N VAL A 234 9.86 7.22 -15.97
CA VAL A 234 10.40 6.93 -17.30
C VAL A 234 10.08 8.03 -18.30
N SER A 235 8.87 8.59 -18.26
CA SER A 235 8.48 9.74 -19.09
C SER A 235 9.20 11.04 -18.71
N GLY A 236 9.87 11.09 -17.55
CA GLY A 236 10.56 12.28 -17.04
C GLY A 236 9.62 13.34 -16.48
N LYS A 237 8.36 12.99 -16.19
CA LYS A 237 7.36 13.91 -15.64
C LYS A 237 7.16 13.80 -14.14
N LEU A 238 7.74 12.78 -13.50
CA LEU A 238 7.60 12.56 -12.06
C LEU A 238 8.03 13.80 -11.25
N ASN A 239 7.06 14.36 -10.53
CA ASN A 239 7.30 15.42 -9.57
C ASN A 239 7.72 14.83 -8.21
N ALA A 240 9.00 14.96 -7.88
CA ALA A 240 9.61 14.41 -6.66
C ALA A 240 9.37 15.27 -5.39
N LYS A 241 8.57 16.34 -5.46
CA LYS A 241 8.29 17.22 -4.32
C LYS A 241 7.74 16.43 -3.12
N MET A 242 8.52 16.41 -2.05
CA MET A 242 8.15 15.80 -0.79
C MET A 242 7.30 16.75 0.07
N PHE A 243 6.49 16.15 0.96
CA PHE A 243 5.66 16.83 1.96
C PHE A 243 4.59 17.76 1.36
N GLY A 244 3.88 18.46 2.24
CA GLY A 244 2.78 19.36 1.87
C GLY A 244 1.47 18.64 1.54
N PRO A 245 0.44 19.39 1.12
CA PRO A 245 -0.85 18.81 0.78
C PRO A 245 -0.73 17.83 -0.39
N GLY A 246 -1.59 16.82 -0.41
CA GLY A 246 -1.72 15.91 -1.55
C GLY A 246 -2.29 16.59 -2.80
N TYR A 247 -2.47 15.82 -3.87
CA TYR A 247 -3.14 16.28 -5.09
C TYR A 247 -4.48 15.56 -5.29
N ARG A 248 -5.38 16.17 -6.05
CA ARG A 248 -6.69 15.61 -6.42
C ARG A 248 -6.73 15.50 -7.94
N ASP A 249 -6.85 14.28 -8.44
CA ASP A 249 -7.02 13.96 -9.86
C ASP A 249 -8.50 13.73 -10.19
N PHE A 250 -9.39 14.50 -9.56
CA PHE A 250 -10.82 14.48 -9.81
C PHE A 250 -11.44 15.86 -9.63
N GLU A 251 -12.51 16.09 -10.35
CA GLU A 251 -13.45 17.18 -10.14
C GLU A 251 -14.50 16.75 -9.11
N TYR A 252 -14.80 17.66 -8.17
CA TYR A 252 -15.79 17.45 -7.12
C TYR A 252 -17.01 18.32 -7.39
N GLN A 253 -18.19 17.71 -7.34
CA GLN A 253 -19.47 18.41 -7.40
C GLN A 253 -20.28 18.08 -6.15
N GLU A 254 -20.68 19.12 -5.43
CA GLU A 254 -21.53 19.01 -4.24
C GLU A 254 -22.98 18.85 -4.69
N GLU A 255 -23.53 17.68 -4.45
CA GLU A 255 -24.93 17.32 -4.67
C GLU A 255 -25.44 16.53 -3.46
N TYR A 256 -26.71 16.10 -3.49
CA TYR A 256 -27.27 15.21 -2.47
C TYR A 256 -26.40 13.95 -2.27
N ALA A 257 -25.84 13.42 -3.36
CA ALA A 257 -24.79 12.41 -3.34
C ALA A 257 -23.52 12.99 -4.00
N PRO A 258 -22.42 13.20 -3.25
CA PRO A 258 -21.16 13.71 -3.79
C PRO A 258 -20.70 13.00 -5.07
N VAL A 259 -20.47 13.77 -6.13
CA VAL A 259 -19.97 13.25 -7.41
C VAL A 259 -18.49 13.54 -7.56
N TYR A 260 -17.71 12.49 -7.84
CA TYR A 260 -16.27 12.54 -8.08
C TYR A 260 -15.97 12.06 -9.50
N ARG A 261 -15.52 12.98 -10.36
CA ARG A 261 -15.16 12.66 -11.75
C ARG A 261 -13.64 12.72 -11.91
N TYR A 262 -13.01 11.56 -12.06
CA TYR A 262 -11.57 11.49 -12.27
C TYR A 262 -11.16 12.11 -13.61
N ILE A 263 -10.06 12.85 -13.61
CA ILE A 263 -9.49 13.53 -14.78
C ILE A 263 -8.13 12.92 -15.13
N THR A 264 -7.72 13.04 -16.39
CA THR A 264 -6.39 12.58 -16.80
C THR A 264 -5.32 13.47 -16.16
N PRO A 265 -4.34 12.89 -15.44
CA PRO A 265 -3.27 13.66 -14.82
C PRO A 265 -2.26 14.14 -15.87
N ASP A 266 -2.45 15.35 -16.37
CA ASP A 266 -1.65 15.95 -17.44
C ASP A 266 -1.05 17.32 -17.08
N SER A 267 -0.78 17.54 -15.80
CA SER A 267 -0.13 18.75 -15.31
C SER A 267 0.90 18.44 -14.22
N PRO A 268 1.91 19.30 -14.03
CA PRO A 268 2.98 19.09 -13.04
C PRO A 268 2.52 18.83 -11.60
N ASP A 269 1.37 19.40 -11.20
CA ASP A 269 0.80 19.20 -9.87
C ASP A 269 0.18 17.81 -9.70
N LEU A 270 -0.29 17.20 -10.80
CA LEU A 270 -0.88 15.86 -10.81
C LEU A 270 0.16 14.75 -11.03
N TRP A 271 1.38 15.09 -11.45
CA TRP A 271 2.48 14.14 -11.67
C TRP A 271 3.29 13.82 -10.41
N ARG A 272 2.75 14.12 -9.22
CA ARG A 272 3.37 13.72 -7.95
C ARG A 272 3.26 12.21 -7.75
N ARG A 273 4.16 11.69 -6.92
CA ARG A 273 4.12 10.29 -6.47
C ARG A 273 2.73 9.93 -5.95
N SER A 274 2.27 8.75 -6.30
CA SER A 274 0.92 8.25 -6.02
C SER A 274 0.60 8.18 -4.52
N VAL A 275 1.63 8.16 -3.65
CA VAL A 275 1.50 8.25 -2.18
C VAL A 275 0.87 9.58 -1.71
N TYR A 276 0.98 10.65 -2.51
CA TYR A 276 0.37 11.96 -2.21
C TYR A 276 -1.02 12.13 -2.84
N ARG A 277 -1.54 11.11 -3.52
CA ARG A 277 -2.87 11.17 -4.14
C ARG A 277 -3.95 11.17 -3.08
N PHE A 278 -4.97 12.01 -3.25
CA PHE A 278 -6.19 11.92 -2.44
C PHE A 278 -7.00 10.68 -2.81
N ALA A 279 -7.33 9.83 -1.83
CA ALA A 279 -8.17 8.66 -2.04
C ALA A 279 -9.63 8.93 -1.66
N VAL A 280 -10.52 8.90 -2.64
CA VAL A 280 -11.97 8.96 -2.39
C VAL A 280 -12.45 7.57 -1.96
N ARG A 281 -13.03 7.47 -0.76
CA ARG A 281 -13.42 6.17 -0.19
C ARG A 281 -14.59 5.49 -0.91
N THR A 282 -15.49 6.28 -1.51
CA THR A 282 -16.73 5.83 -2.14
C THR A 282 -16.60 5.59 -3.65
N THR A 283 -15.61 6.20 -4.31
CA THR A 283 -15.45 6.16 -5.77
C THR A 283 -14.02 5.79 -6.12
N THR A 284 -13.85 4.63 -6.72
CA THR A 284 -12.54 4.09 -7.08
C THR A 284 -11.98 4.74 -8.34
N HIS A 285 -10.64 4.85 -8.41
CA HIS A 285 -9.96 5.39 -9.59
C HIS A 285 -9.86 4.31 -10.67
N GLN A 286 -10.52 4.51 -11.81
CA GLN A 286 -10.65 3.49 -12.87
C GLN A 286 -9.32 2.89 -13.33
N PHE A 287 -8.33 3.71 -13.70
CA PHE A 287 -7.00 3.21 -14.12
C PHE A 287 -6.33 2.32 -13.06
N LEU A 288 -6.29 2.78 -11.81
CA LEU A 288 -5.64 2.05 -10.72
C LEU A 288 -6.41 0.78 -10.35
N THR A 289 -7.75 0.84 -10.30
CA THR A 289 -8.58 -0.32 -10.00
C THR A 289 -8.46 -1.41 -11.06
N THR A 290 -8.37 -1.06 -12.34
CA THR A 290 -8.10 -2.06 -13.38
C THR A 290 -6.78 -2.78 -13.16
N LEU A 291 -5.79 -2.10 -12.59
CA LEU A 291 -4.47 -2.63 -12.22
C LEU A 291 -4.42 -3.22 -10.80
N ASP A 292 -5.55 -3.73 -10.31
CA ASP A 292 -5.71 -4.38 -9.00
C ASP A 292 -5.44 -3.48 -7.78
N CYS A 293 -5.54 -2.15 -7.92
CA CYS A 293 -5.48 -1.27 -6.75
C CYS A 293 -6.64 -1.60 -5.78
N PRO A 294 -6.34 -1.86 -4.49
CA PRO A 294 -7.36 -2.15 -3.49
C PRO A 294 -8.44 -1.08 -3.37
N SER A 295 -9.67 -1.52 -3.10
CA SER A 295 -10.75 -0.59 -2.75
C SER A 295 -10.43 0.11 -1.42
N PRO A 296 -10.50 1.45 -1.36
CA PRO A 296 -10.25 2.20 -0.12
C PRO A 296 -11.34 1.97 0.94
N ALA A 297 -12.46 1.33 0.58
CA ALA A 297 -13.52 0.99 1.52
C ALA A 297 -13.22 -0.28 2.34
N ASN A 298 -12.31 -1.14 1.86
CA ASN A 298 -12.11 -2.50 2.38
C ASN A 298 -10.71 -2.68 2.98
N LEU A 299 -10.60 -3.61 3.93
CA LEU A 299 -9.32 -4.10 4.43
C LEU A 299 -8.74 -5.13 3.46
N VAL A 300 -7.52 -4.93 3.01
CA VAL A 300 -6.85 -5.81 2.04
C VAL A 300 -5.47 -6.21 2.58
N PRO A 301 -5.37 -7.36 3.28
CA PRO A 301 -4.12 -7.78 3.93
C PRO A 301 -3.08 -8.33 2.95
N ALA A 302 -3.52 -8.85 1.80
CA ALA A 302 -2.69 -9.26 0.67
C ALA A 302 -3.31 -8.69 -0.60
N ARG A 303 -2.49 -8.05 -1.47
CA ARG A 303 -2.98 -7.49 -2.73
C ARG A 303 -3.18 -8.60 -3.74
N ASN A 304 -4.26 -8.53 -4.51
CA ASN A 304 -4.46 -9.44 -5.63
C ASN A 304 -3.51 -9.06 -6.76
N THR A 305 -2.94 -10.07 -7.40
CA THR A 305 -2.14 -9.90 -8.61
C THR A 305 -2.78 -10.71 -9.73
N THR A 306 -3.45 -10.04 -10.64
CA THR A 306 -4.05 -10.68 -11.81
C THR A 306 -3.28 -10.35 -13.08
N THR A 307 -3.42 -11.20 -14.10
CA THR A 307 -2.94 -10.91 -15.45
C THR A 307 -4.13 -11.04 -16.38
N THR A 308 -4.74 -9.92 -16.70
CA THR A 308 -5.95 -9.87 -17.54
C THR A 308 -5.70 -9.08 -18.81
N SER A 309 -6.43 -9.42 -19.87
CA SER A 309 -6.40 -8.65 -21.13
C SER A 309 -6.81 -7.20 -20.93
N LEU A 310 -7.72 -6.92 -19.97
CA LEU A 310 -8.16 -5.56 -19.65
C LEU A 310 -7.02 -4.70 -19.11
N GLN A 311 -6.10 -5.27 -18.31
CA GLN A 311 -4.92 -4.57 -17.82
C GLN A 311 -3.98 -4.20 -18.97
N SER A 312 -3.66 -5.15 -19.86
CA SER A 312 -2.83 -4.88 -21.04
C SER A 312 -3.48 -3.85 -21.97
N LEU A 313 -4.80 -3.93 -22.18
CA LEU A 313 -5.55 -2.95 -22.97
C LEU A 313 -5.60 -1.57 -22.30
N THR A 314 -5.58 -1.52 -20.96
CA THR A 314 -5.53 -0.26 -20.20
C THR A 314 -4.16 0.40 -20.32
N LEU A 315 -3.07 -0.37 -20.16
CA LEU A 315 -1.72 0.13 -20.40
C LEU A 315 -1.53 0.59 -21.84
N LEU A 316 -2.23 -0.05 -22.79
CA LEU A 316 -2.22 0.36 -24.17
C LEU A 316 -3.03 1.64 -24.41
N ASN A 317 -4.29 1.73 -23.96
CA ASN A 317 -5.25 2.71 -24.49
C ASN A 317 -5.67 3.82 -23.53
N ASN A 318 -5.28 3.75 -22.26
CA ASN A 318 -5.66 4.79 -21.30
C ASN A 318 -5.03 6.15 -21.68
N ASP A 319 -5.80 7.24 -21.55
CA ASP A 319 -5.36 8.60 -21.92
C ASP A 319 -4.07 9.01 -21.18
N PHE A 320 -3.93 8.63 -19.90
CA PHE A 320 -2.67 8.84 -19.16
C PHE A 320 -1.50 8.15 -19.86
N MET A 321 -1.65 6.88 -20.25
CA MET A 321 -0.58 6.12 -20.90
C MET A 321 -0.22 6.70 -22.28
N LEU A 322 -1.22 7.15 -23.05
CA LEU A 322 -1.00 7.78 -24.35
C LEU A 322 -0.18 9.07 -24.20
N ARG A 323 -0.55 9.94 -23.26
CA ARG A 323 0.17 11.21 -23.01
C ARG A 323 1.59 10.96 -22.48
N GLN A 324 1.73 10.06 -21.50
CA GLN A 324 3.04 9.72 -20.95
C GLN A 324 3.96 9.04 -21.97
N SER A 325 3.42 8.29 -22.93
CA SER A 325 4.21 7.72 -24.03
C SER A 325 4.79 8.79 -24.95
N SER A 326 4.04 9.87 -25.21
CA SER A 326 4.54 11.03 -25.96
C SER A 326 5.64 11.76 -25.19
N TYR A 327 5.44 12.00 -23.90
CA TYR A 327 6.47 12.61 -23.04
C TYR A 327 7.73 11.75 -22.93
N PHE A 328 7.57 10.44 -22.87
CA PHE A 328 8.69 9.51 -22.90
C PHE A 328 9.45 9.60 -24.24
N ALA A 329 8.74 9.68 -25.36
CA ALA A 329 9.37 9.88 -26.67
C ALA A 329 10.12 11.22 -26.75
N ASP A 330 9.55 12.31 -26.23
CA ASP A 330 10.22 13.61 -26.19
C ASP A 330 11.49 13.58 -25.35
N ARG A 331 11.46 12.88 -24.21
CA ARG A 331 12.65 12.65 -23.38
C ARG A 331 13.71 11.86 -24.14
N VAL A 332 13.34 10.78 -24.82
CA VAL A 332 14.29 9.96 -25.59
C VAL A 332 14.91 10.78 -26.72
N LYS A 333 14.14 11.61 -27.44
CA LYS A 333 14.67 12.54 -28.45
C LYS A 333 15.65 13.54 -27.85
N SER A 334 15.33 14.10 -26.68
CA SER A 334 16.21 15.04 -25.98
C SER A 334 17.52 14.38 -25.52
N ASP A 335 17.46 13.12 -25.08
CA ASP A 335 18.61 12.40 -24.54
C ASP A 335 19.52 11.80 -25.62
N ALA A 336 18.96 11.32 -26.74
CA ALA A 336 19.67 10.51 -27.74
C ALA A 336 19.79 11.18 -29.13
N GLY A 337 19.18 12.35 -29.32
CA GLY A 337 19.19 13.06 -30.61
C GLY A 337 18.26 12.40 -31.64
N THR A 338 18.68 12.35 -32.90
CA THR A 338 17.86 11.90 -34.04
C THR A 338 18.23 10.50 -34.56
N ASP A 339 19.29 9.88 -34.06
CA ASP A 339 19.72 8.56 -34.54
C ASP A 339 18.78 7.44 -34.01
N PRO A 340 18.17 6.62 -34.89
CA PRO A 340 17.23 5.57 -34.46
C PRO A 340 17.83 4.55 -33.49
N ALA A 341 19.06 4.10 -33.74
CA ALA A 341 19.70 3.05 -32.93
C ALA A 341 20.02 3.55 -31.50
N THR A 342 20.49 4.79 -31.36
CA THR A 342 20.68 5.40 -30.03
C THR A 342 19.36 5.67 -29.34
N GLN A 343 18.31 6.10 -30.05
CA GLN A 343 16.97 6.30 -29.47
C GLN A 343 16.40 4.99 -28.92
N VAL A 344 16.45 3.91 -29.70
CA VAL A 344 16.00 2.58 -29.26
C VAL A 344 16.79 2.13 -28.04
N THR A 345 18.11 2.24 -28.08
CA THR A 345 18.97 1.88 -26.94
C THR A 345 18.61 2.68 -25.69
N ARG A 346 18.39 4.00 -25.82
CA ARG A 346 18.04 4.88 -24.70
C ARG A 346 16.65 4.56 -24.15
N ALA A 347 15.68 4.27 -25.01
CA ALA A 347 14.34 3.89 -24.58
C ALA A 347 14.34 2.61 -23.73
N PHE A 348 15.10 1.59 -24.14
CA PHE A 348 15.26 0.35 -23.35
C PHE A 348 15.98 0.60 -22.03
N GLN A 349 17.02 1.44 -22.01
CA GLN A 349 17.71 1.79 -20.77
C GLN A 349 16.81 2.52 -19.78
N LEU A 350 15.94 3.41 -20.27
CA LEU A 350 15.01 4.14 -19.42
C LEU A 350 13.88 3.24 -18.91
N ALA A 351 13.34 2.36 -19.76
CA ALA A 351 12.21 1.49 -19.40
C ALA A 351 12.62 0.27 -18.56
N PHE A 352 13.74 -0.38 -18.90
CA PHE A 352 14.14 -1.69 -18.37
C PHE A 352 15.51 -1.68 -17.66
N GLY A 353 16.26 -0.58 -17.70
CA GLY A 353 17.59 -0.50 -17.09
C GLY A 353 18.68 -1.28 -17.83
N ARG A 354 18.42 -1.81 -19.03
CA ARG A 354 19.37 -2.57 -19.86
C ARG A 354 19.36 -2.12 -21.32
N LYS A 355 20.32 -2.64 -22.11
CA LYS A 355 20.32 -2.50 -23.58
C LYS A 355 19.37 -3.53 -24.22
N PRO A 356 18.81 -3.23 -25.40
CA PRO A 356 18.06 -4.22 -26.17
C PRO A 356 18.99 -5.35 -26.62
N SER A 357 18.46 -6.57 -26.68
CA SER A 357 19.09 -7.67 -27.41
C SER A 357 19.06 -7.40 -28.92
N PRO A 358 19.86 -8.11 -29.74
CA PRO A 358 19.87 -7.89 -31.19
C PRO A 358 18.47 -8.04 -31.85
N ILE A 359 17.68 -9.01 -31.40
CA ILE A 359 16.32 -9.26 -31.92
C ILE A 359 15.38 -8.11 -31.53
N GLU A 360 15.45 -7.65 -30.28
CA GLU A 360 14.64 -6.54 -29.78
C GLU A 360 15.01 -5.22 -30.48
N ALA A 361 16.31 -4.98 -30.72
CA ALA A 361 16.80 -3.80 -31.42
C ALA A 361 16.23 -3.74 -32.84
N THR A 362 16.36 -4.82 -33.61
CA THR A 362 15.80 -4.89 -34.97
C THR A 362 14.28 -4.67 -35.00
N ALA A 363 13.54 -5.28 -34.07
CA ALA A 363 12.09 -5.10 -33.99
C ALA A 363 11.69 -3.68 -33.59
N ALA A 364 12.42 -3.07 -32.65
CA ALA A 364 12.17 -1.72 -32.17
C ALA A 364 12.50 -0.65 -33.22
N GLU A 365 13.59 -0.83 -33.98
CA GLU A 365 13.96 0.04 -35.09
C GLU A 365 12.90 -0.01 -36.20
N ALA A 366 12.45 -1.20 -36.59
CA ALA A 366 11.37 -1.36 -37.58
C ALA A 366 10.04 -0.70 -37.12
N LEU A 367 9.73 -0.78 -35.82
CA LEU A 367 8.55 -0.10 -35.26
C LEU A 367 8.73 1.42 -35.24
N LEU A 368 9.91 1.89 -34.87
CA LEU A 368 10.26 3.31 -34.83
C LEU A 368 10.13 3.95 -36.22
N GLU A 369 10.64 3.30 -37.26
CA GLU A 369 10.54 3.76 -38.65
C GLU A 369 9.10 3.79 -39.16
N SER A 370 8.29 2.77 -38.84
CA SER A 370 6.94 2.63 -39.38
C SER A 370 5.86 3.44 -38.64
N ARG A 371 6.03 3.67 -37.33
CA ARG A 371 4.99 4.26 -36.46
C ARG A 371 5.48 5.41 -35.58
N GLY A 372 6.79 5.66 -35.54
CA GLY A 372 7.39 6.71 -34.75
C GLY A 372 7.62 6.35 -33.28
N LEU A 373 8.39 7.21 -32.62
CA LEU A 373 8.88 6.99 -31.26
C LEU A 373 7.79 6.91 -30.17
N PRO A 374 6.68 7.70 -30.21
CA PRO A 374 5.61 7.56 -29.23
C PRO A 374 5.00 6.15 -29.21
N GLN A 375 4.89 5.50 -30.38
CA GLN A 375 4.35 4.14 -30.46
C GLN A 375 5.34 3.10 -29.92
N LEU A 376 6.65 3.27 -30.16
CA LEU A 376 7.68 2.43 -29.53
C LEU A 376 7.62 2.57 -28.00
N CYS A 377 7.66 3.80 -27.47
CA CYS A 377 7.55 4.08 -26.05
C CYS A 377 6.30 3.46 -25.42
N ARG A 378 5.15 3.57 -26.09
CA ARG A 378 3.90 2.94 -25.68
C ARG A 378 3.98 1.41 -25.61
N MET A 379 4.64 0.76 -26.56
CA MET A 379 4.86 -0.69 -26.53
C MET A 379 5.75 -1.11 -25.36
N LEU A 380 6.83 -0.35 -25.09
CA LEU A 380 7.72 -0.62 -23.97
C LEU A 380 6.97 -0.54 -22.63
N LEU A 381 6.14 0.50 -22.42
CA LEU A 381 5.33 0.65 -21.21
C LEU A 381 4.25 -0.43 -21.04
N ASN A 382 3.88 -1.15 -22.11
CA ASN A 382 2.92 -2.26 -22.07
C ASN A 382 3.60 -3.64 -22.06
N SER A 383 4.93 -3.69 -22.01
CA SER A 383 5.66 -4.96 -21.96
C SER A 383 5.62 -5.59 -20.57
N ASN A 384 5.78 -6.92 -20.50
CA ASN A 384 5.86 -7.63 -19.22
C ASN A 384 7.07 -7.14 -18.39
N GLU A 385 8.20 -6.89 -19.04
CA GLU A 385 9.42 -6.42 -18.37
C GLU A 385 9.26 -5.04 -17.72
N PHE A 386 8.33 -4.21 -18.20
CA PHE A 386 8.00 -2.95 -17.52
C PHE A 386 7.15 -3.16 -16.25
N VAL A 387 6.34 -4.21 -16.24
CA VAL A 387 5.31 -4.45 -15.22
C VAL A 387 5.82 -5.40 -14.12
N TYR A 388 6.81 -6.23 -14.41
CA TYR A 388 7.42 -7.16 -13.47
C TYR A 388 8.85 -6.75 -13.15
N VAL A 389 9.22 -6.84 -11.87
CA VAL A 389 10.58 -6.64 -11.37
C VAL A 389 11.11 -7.99 -10.88
N ASP A 390 12.34 -8.29 -11.29
CA ASP A 390 13.05 -9.52 -10.93
C ASP A 390 13.60 -9.51 -9.49
#